data_AF-A0A965FP41-F1
#
_entry.id   AF-A0A965FP41-F1
#
_cell.length_a   1.000
_cell.length_b   1.000
_cell.length_c   1.000
_cell.angle_alpha   90.00
_cell.angle_beta   90.00
_cell.angle_gamma   90.00
#
_symmetry.space_group_name_H-M   'P 1'
#
loop_
_entity.id
_entity.type
_entity.pdbx_description
1 polymer ?
#
loop_
_entity_poly.entity_id
_entity_poly.type
_entity_poly.pdbx_seq_one_letter_code
_entity_poly.pdbx_strand_id
1 'polypeptide(L)'
;MPVQITSSNYNGQNAVVTLYSPTGNTIPYSSATPLSLGVKTIPFTYSASTDTNDYGTFQMEITGFTPSKICSASKLAGPDGDGNYYKTIKIGGQIWMSENLKTTKFQDGTVLSNSSQVDNATWAAATASNKYWAYVNGNSANTATYGLLYNQYAVTGSTSGATASVNLCPAGWRVPTDADFTQLNTSLGALGGSTGTQMKSTTLWASNGNGTNSSGFNGLPPGLRYTNGEWYDFSSFGFFWTTYSGVNWNLNYNNATFNQNSNSSVYGFSVRCLRNLKSFLYVKNIEVFYMENEKLTKDLFLAYYECRQNKRNTTNALKFEMNYESNLFKLRDELLDRTYEPRRSIAFIVTKPVKREIFAADCR
;
A
#
# COMPACT_ATOMS: atom_id res chain seq x y z
N MET A 1 5.64 16.12 -31.54
CA MET A 1 4.47 15.37 -32.05
C MET A 1 4.25 14.19 -31.10
N PRO A 2 3.05 14.00 -30.52
CA PRO A 2 2.86 13.03 -29.46
C PRO A 2 2.81 11.63 -30.06
N VAL A 3 3.83 10.85 -29.76
CA VAL A 3 3.92 9.44 -30.14
C VAL A 3 2.87 8.67 -29.33
N GLN A 4 2.03 7.90 -30.01
CA GLN A 4 1.00 7.08 -29.36
C GLN A 4 1.57 5.69 -29.05
N ILE A 5 1.43 5.26 -27.80
CA ILE A 5 1.76 3.89 -27.37
C ILE A 5 0.52 3.04 -27.59
N THR A 6 0.60 2.07 -28.50
CA THR A 6 -0.56 1.26 -28.90
C THR A 6 -0.61 -0.10 -28.21
N SER A 7 0.51 -0.60 -27.71
CA SER A 7 0.57 -1.78 -26.85
C SER A 7 1.88 -1.83 -26.06
N SER A 8 1.80 -2.45 -24.88
CA SER A 8 2.97 -2.78 -24.05
C SER A 8 2.81 -4.20 -23.53
N ASN A 9 3.79 -5.07 -23.80
CA ASN A 9 3.87 -6.40 -23.21
C ASN A 9 5.11 -6.50 -22.33
N TYR A 10 4.95 -7.09 -21.16
CA TYR A 10 6.02 -7.36 -20.21
C TYR A 10 6.13 -8.88 -20.00
N ASN A 11 7.26 -9.46 -20.39
CA ASN A 11 7.49 -10.91 -20.32
C ASN A 11 8.48 -11.32 -19.22
N GLY A 12 8.75 -10.42 -18.28
CA GLY A 12 9.61 -10.71 -17.12
C GLY A 12 11.09 -10.39 -17.31
N GLN A 13 11.54 -9.99 -18.50
CA GLN A 13 12.90 -9.47 -18.71
C GLN A 13 12.93 -8.18 -19.54
N ASN A 14 12.05 -8.03 -20.53
CA ASN A 14 12.02 -6.85 -21.40
C ASN A 14 10.63 -6.20 -21.42
N ALA A 15 10.59 -4.88 -21.65
CA ALA A 15 9.39 -4.15 -22.00
C ALA A 15 9.50 -3.72 -23.46
N VAL A 16 8.55 -4.18 -24.28
CA VAL A 16 8.46 -3.81 -25.70
C VAL A 16 7.39 -2.75 -25.86
N VAL A 17 7.76 -1.59 -26.41
CA VAL A 17 6.84 -0.47 -26.68
C VAL A 17 6.78 -0.25 -28.19
N THR A 18 5.59 -0.40 -28.75
CA THR A 18 5.32 -0.07 -30.17
C THR A 18 4.81 1.36 -30.27
N LEU A 19 5.48 2.16 -31.09
CA LEU A 19 5.18 3.56 -31.30
C LEU A 19 4.65 3.76 -32.73
N TYR A 20 3.53 4.47 -32.88
CA TYR A 20 2.96 4.80 -34.20
C TYR A 20 3.11 6.30 -34.50
N SER A 21 3.57 6.63 -35.71
CA SER A 21 3.57 8.01 -36.24
C SER A 21 2.32 8.22 -37.12
N PRO A 22 1.46 9.21 -36.84
CA PRO A 22 0.25 9.44 -37.64
C PRO A 22 0.52 10.08 -39.02
N THR A 23 1.73 10.59 -39.23
CA THR A 23 2.14 11.25 -40.49
C THR A 23 3.25 10.41 -41.09
N GLY A 24 3.05 9.86 -42.29
CA GLY A 24 4.01 9.02 -43.02
C GLY A 24 5.31 9.71 -43.46
N ASN A 25 5.86 10.59 -42.61
CA ASN A 25 7.13 11.23 -42.81
C ASN A 25 8.21 10.48 -42.04
N THR A 26 9.26 10.10 -42.75
CA THR A 26 10.53 9.60 -42.20
C THR A 26 11.14 10.66 -41.28
N ILE A 27 11.38 10.32 -40.01
CA ILE A 27 12.09 11.18 -39.07
C ILE A 27 13.60 10.96 -39.31
N PRO A 28 14.38 11.98 -39.71
CA PRO A 28 15.81 11.81 -39.93
C PRO A 28 16.54 11.53 -38.62
N TYR A 29 17.41 10.52 -38.66
CA TYR A 29 18.29 10.11 -37.58
C TYR A 29 19.33 11.21 -37.33
N SER A 30 19.18 12.03 -36.28
CA SER A 30 20.31 12.77 -35.73
C SER A 30 20.12 13.12 -34.25
N SER A 31 21.06 12.56 -33.46
CA SER A 31 21.40 12.87 -32.07
C SER A 31 20.30 12.79 -31.00
N ALA A 32 20.42 11.75 -30.17
CA ALA A 32 19.68 11.51 -28.95
C ALA A 32 19.75 12.70 -27.97
N THR A 33 18.61 13.31 -27.67
CA THR A 33 18.45 14.08 -26.44
C THR A 33 17.92 13.16 -25.33
N PRO A 34 18.63 12.99 -24.21
CA PRO A 34 18.14 12.22 -23.08
C PRO A 34 16.86 12.84 -22.51
N LEU A 35 15.82 12.03 -22.33
CA LEU A 35 14.62 12.46 -21.60
C LEU A 35 14.95 12.45 -20.10
N SER A 36 15.05 13.63 -19.48
CA SER A 36 15.30 13.75 -18.04
C SER A 36 13.99 13.60 -17.26
N LEU A 37 13.67 12.38 -16.84
CA LEU A 37 12.76 12.15 -15.73
C LEU A 37 13.56 12.28 -14.44
N GLY A 38 13.25 13.34 -13.67
CA GLY A 38 13.97 13.72 -12.47
C GLY A 38 14.39 12.51 -11.65
N VAL A 39 15.72 12.42 -11.44
CA VAL A 39 16.49 11.49 -10.58
C VAL A 39 17.36 10.44 -11.29
N LYS A 40 17.25 10.13 -12.60
CA LYS A 40 18.34 9.40 -13.30
C LYS A 40 18.27 9.43 -14.83
N THR A 41 19.41 9.68 -15.48
CA THR A 41 19.59 9.54 -16.93
C THR A 41 19.67 8.06 -17.30
N ILE A 42 18.77 7.56 -18.14
CA ILE A 42 18.76 6.17 -18.62
C ILE A 42 19.26 6.15 -20.07
N PRO A 43 20.38 5.47 -20.38
CA PRO A 43 20.81 5.29 -21.77
C PRO A 43 19.88 4.30 -22.49
N PHE A 44 19.60 4.55 -23.77
CA PHE A 44 18.82 3.67 -24.64
C PHE A 44 19.51 3.54 -26.00
N THR A 45 19.30 2.41 -26.66
CA THR A 45 19.72 2.15 -28.04
C THR A 45 18.50 1.81 -28.88
N TYR A 46 18.53 2.15 -30.16
CA TYR A 46 17.46 1.88 -31.10
C TYR A 46 18.05 1.28 -32.37
N SER A 47 17.30 0.38 -33.01
CA SER A 47 17.61 -0.19 -34.32
C SER A 47 16.36 -0.09 -35.19
N ALA A 48 16.48 0.54 -36.34
CA ALA A 48 15.39 0.66 -37.31
C ALA A 48 15.35 -0.58 -38.23
N SER A 49 14.14 -1.10 -38.50
CA SER A 49 13.90 -2.06 -39.57
C SER A 49 13.85 -1.34 -40.92
N THR A 50 14.44 -1.92 -41.96
CA THR A 50 14.61 -1.30 -43.29
C THR A 50 13.53 -1.67 -44.31
N ASP A 51 12.39 -2.26 -43.92
CA ASP A 51 11.35 -2.62 -44.88
C ASP A 51 10.52 -1.40 -45.32
N THR A 52 10.65 -1.03 -46.60
CA THR A 52 10.21 0.25 -47.16
C THR A 52 8.73 0.34 -47.52
N ASN A 53 7.89 -0.67 -47.24
CA ASN A 53 6.48 -0.68 -47.63
C ASN A 53 5.49 -1.00 -46.50
N ASP A 54 5.93 -0.95 -45.24
CA ASP A 54 5.05 -1.06 -44.08
C ASP A 54 5.18 0.22 -43.24
N TYR A 55 4.07 0.72 -42.70
CA TYR A 55 4.06 1.93 -41.88
C TYR A 55 4.91 1.66 -40.63
N GLY A 56 6.16 2.13 -40.68
CA GLY A 56 7.29 1.68 -39.87
C GLY A 56 6.96 1.46 -38.41
N THR A 57 6.95 0.19 -38.02
CA THR A 57 6.96 -0.22 -36.62
C THR A 57 8.37 -0.02 -36.06
N PHE A 58 8.51 0.91 -35.11
CA PHE A 58 9.75 1.07 -34.35
C PHE A 58 9.66 0.17 -33.12
N GLN A 59 10.55 -0.83 -33.06
CA GLN A 59 10.74 -1.66 -31.88
C GLN A 59 11.74 -0.96 -30.96
N MET A 60 11.28 -0.56 -29.77
CA MET A 60 12.13 0.00 -28.73
C MET A 60 12.51 -1.11 -27.76
N GLU A 61 13.76 -1.56 -27.81
CA GLU A 61 14.29 -2.56 -26.87
C GLU A 61 14.99 -1.83 -25.71
N ILE A 62 14.38 -1.86 -24.54
CA ILE A 62 15.01 -1.38 -23.31
C ILE A 62 15.95 -2.49 -22.82
N THR A 63 17.19 -2.48 -23.29
CA THR A 63 18.24 -3.37 -22.81
C THR A 63 18.97 -2.73 -21.62
N GLY A 64 19.42 -3.56 -20.67
CA GLY A 64 20.14 -3.08 -19.48
C GLY A 64 19.35 -3.09 -18.18
N PHE A 65 18.12 -3.64 -18.17
CA PHE A 65 17.49 -4.08 -16.92
C PHE A 65 18.15 -5.38 -16.45
N THR A 66 19.36 -5.29 -15.92
CA THR A 66 19.75 -6.25 -14.88
C THR A 66 18.89 -5.91 -13.66
N PRO A 67 18.13 -6.86 -13.06
CA PRO A 67 17.53 -6.65 -11.75
C PRO A 67 18.66 -6.63 -10.70
N SER A 68 19.52 -5.63 -10.77
CA SER A 68 20.58 -5.35 -9.83
C SER A 68 20.27 -4.00 -9.22
N LYS A 69 19.84 -4.08 -7.95
CA LYS A 69 19.30 -2.98 -7.12
C LYS A 69 17.93 -2.46 -7.56
N ILE A 70 16.90 -3.21 -7.15
CA ILE A 70 15.80 -2.59 -6.39
C ILE A 70 16.43 -1.52 -5.50
N CYS A 71 16.02 -0.26 -5.60
CA CYS A 71 16.43 0.76 -4.64
C CYS A 71 16.17 0.21 -3.22
N SER A 72 17.22 -0.29 -2.58
CA SER A 72 17.22 -0.84 -1.23
C SER A 72 17.17 0.30 -0.21
N ALA A 73 16.25 1.23 -0.39
CA ALA A 73 15.70 1.91 0.77
C ALA A 73 14.67 0.95 1.32
N SER A 74 15.02 0.15 2.34
CA SER A 74 14.01 -0.58 3.10
C SER A 74 12.98 0.43 3.54
N LYS A 75 11.80 0.42 2.94
CA LYS A 75 10.76 1.37 3.31
C LYS A 75 10.35 1.01 4.73
N LEU A 76 10.74 1.82 5.70
CA LEU A 76 10.36 1.56 7.07
C LEU A 76 8.86 1.82 7.23
N ALA A 77 8.16 0.95 7.95
CA ALA A 77 6.85 1.24 8.51
C ALA A 77 7.05 2.01 9.81
N GLY A 78 6.26 3.06 10.05
CA GLY A 78 6.38 3.86 11.26
C GLY A 78 6.20 5.37 11.01
N PRO A 79 6.28 6.18 12.07
CA PRO A 79 6.42 5.73 13.46
C PRO A 79 5.11 5.09 13.99
N ASP A 80 5.23 4.16 14.94
CA ASP A 80 4.09 3.78 15.79
C ASP A 80 3.88 4.80 16.92
N GLY A 81 2.97 4.51 17.86
CA GLY A 81 2.66 5.38 18.99
C GLY A 81 3.86 5.68 19.91
N ASP A 82 4.92 4.87 19.86
CA ASP A 82 6.16 5.05 20.63
C ASP A 82 7.34 5.53 19.78
N GLY A 83 7.12 5.86 18.50
CA GLY A 83 8.19 6.33 17.62
C GLY A 83 9.01 5.22 16.97
N ASN A 84 8.61 3.95 17.07
CA ASN A 84 9.35 2.84 16.48
C ASN A 84 9.15 2.76 14.96
N TYR A 85 10.21 2.37 14.28
CA TYR A 85 10.21 2.04 12.86
C TYR A 85 10.55 0.57 12.63
N TYR A 86 9.95 -0.01 11.59
CA TYR A 86 10.01 -1.44 11.28
C TYR A 86 10.37 -1.67 9.83
N LYS A 87 11.23 -2.64 9.56
CA LYS A 87 11.54 -3.11 8.20
C LYS A 87 10.29 -3.73 7.56
N THR A 88 10.23 -3.65 6.24
CA THR A 88 9.09 -4.14 5.46
C THR A 88 9.56 -5.03 4.31
N ILE A 89 8.66 -5.91 3.90
CA ILE A 89 8.86 -6.85 2.80
C ILE A 89 7.58 -6.94 1.96
N LYS A 90 7.73 -7.08 0.65
CA LYS A 90 6.60 -7.37 -0.25
C LYS A 90 6.51 -8.88 -0.46
N ILE A 91 5.33 -9.45 -0.18
CA ILE A 91 5.03 -10.86 -0.43
C ILE A 91 3.73 -10.92 -1.22
N GLY A 92 3.81 -11.44 -2.45
CA GLY A 92 2.70 -11.39 -3.40
C GLY A 92 2.19 -9.95 -3.60
N GLY A 93 0.89 -9.74 -3.39
CA GLY A 93 0.22 -8.44 -3.47
C GLY A 93 0.25 -7.60 -2.18
N GLN A 94 0.89 -8.08 -1.11
CA GLN A 94 0.84 -7.45 0.21
C GLN A 94 2.22 -6.92 0.63
N ILE A 95 2.24 -5.83 1.39
CA ILE A 95 3.46 -5.35 2.07
C ILE A 95 3.30 -5.64 3.56
N TRP A 96 4.23 -6.40 4.12
CA TRP A 96 4.25 -6.83 5.51
C TRP A 96 5.39 -6.16 6.25
N MET A 97 5.21 -5.91 7.56
CA MET A 97 6.36 -5.74 8.43
C MET A 97 7.14 -7.06 8.54
N SER A 98 8.47 -6.98 8.45
CA SER A 98 9.36 -8.13 8.69
C SER A 98 9.77 -8.26 10.17
N GLU A 99 9.22 -7.40 11.03
CA GLU A 99 9.44 -7.36 12.47
C GLU A 99 8.07 -7.34 13.16
N ASN A 100 7.97 -7.94 14.35
CA ASN A 100 6.76 -7.86 15.17
C ASN A 100 6.64 -6.48 15.80
N LEU A 101 5.41 -6.02 16.00
CA LEU A 101 5.11 -4.74 16.62
C LEU A 101 5.61 -4.68 18.08
N LYS A 102 6.07 -3.51 18.51
CA LYS A 102 6.62 -3.25 19.86
C LYS A 102 6.16 -1.93 20.49
N THR A 103 5.00 -1.42 20.07
CA THR A 103 4.35 -0.24 20.68
C THR A 103 3.65 -0.58 22.00
N THR A 104 3.65 0.36 22.93
CA THR A 104 2.86 0.39 24.16
C THR A 104 1.69 1.37 24.08
N LYS A 105 1.57 2.07 22.94
CA LYS A 105 0.53 3.08 22.66
C LYS A 105 -0.19 2.80 21.35
N PHE A 106 -1.43 3.23 21.30
CA PHE A 106 -2.18 3.35 20.07
C PHE A 106 -1.65 4.50 19.21
N GLN A 107 -2.08 4.52 17.95
CA GLN A 107 -1.67 5.53 16.98
C GLN A 107 -2.02 6.97 17.39
N ASP A 108 -3.06 7.17 18.21
CA ASP A 108 -3.46 8.47 18.76
C ASP A 108 -2.64 8.90 19.99
N GLY A 109 -1.66 8.08 20.39
CA GLY A 109 -0.84 8.29 21.58
C GLY A 109 -1.46 7.77 22.88
N THR A 110 -2.70 7.26 22.85
CA THR A 110 -3.33 6.66 24.02
C THR A 110 -2.53 5.45 24.47
N VAL A 111 -2.14 5.43 25.75
CA VAL A 111 -1.42 4.30 26.34
C VAL A 111 -2.36 3.10 26.42
N LEU A 112 -1.87 1.91 26.04
CA LEU A 112 -2.55 0.66 26.36
C LEU A 112 -2.80 0.58 27.86
N SER A 113 -3.79 -0.21 28.32
CA SER A 113 -4.37 -0.11 29.67
C SER A 113 -3.39 -0.14 30.85
N ASN A 114 -2.11 -0.45 30.64
CA ASN A 114 -1.04 -0.18 31.60
C ASN A 114 0.23 0.39 30.93
N SER A 115 0.93 1.24 31.68
CA SER A 115 2.25 1.78 31.33
C SER A 115 3.40 0.81 31.60
N SER A 116 3.12 -0.39 32.13
CA SER A 116 4.08 -1.43 32.46
C SER A 116 3.44 -2.81 32.34
N GLN A 117 4.27 -3.85 32.22
CA GLN A 117 3.80 -5.23 32.16
C GLN A 117 3.01 -5.59 33.43
N VAL A 118 1.82 -6.14 33.26
CA VAL A 118 0.97 -6.63 34.36
C VAL A 118 1.41 -7.99 34.87
N ASP A 119 1.09 -8.29 36.12
CA ASP A 119 1.25 -9.62 36.72
C ASP A 119 0.29 -10.67 36.12
N ASN A 120 0.46 -11.93 36.53
CA ASN A 120 -0.28 -13.06 35.96
C ASN A 120 -1.76 -13.02 36.33
N ALA A 121 -2.10 -12.66 37.58
CA ALA A 121 -3.48 -12.56 38.04
C ALA A 121 -4.27 -11.47 37.29
N THR A 122 -3.65 -10.30 37.09
CA THR A 122 -4.22 -9.18 36.35
C THR A 122 -4.40 -9.49 34.88
N TRP A 123 -3.45 -10.22 34.28
CA TRP A 123 -3.59 -10.70 32.90
C TRP A 123 -4.76 -11.69 32.77
N ALA A 124 -4.84 -12.67 33.67
CA ALA A 124 -5.87 -13.70 33.65
C ALA A 124 -7.28 -13.13 33.83
N ALA A 125 -7.42 -12.03 34.56
CA ALA A 125 -8.68 -11.33 34.79
C ALA A 125 -9.06 -10.35 33.66
N ALA A 126 -8.34 -10.31 32.53
CA ALA A 126 -8.58 -9.34 31.47
C ALA A 126 -9.97 -9.49 30.82
N THR A 127 -10.69 -8.38 30.76
CA THR A 127 -11.95 -8.21 30.02
C THR A 127 -11.73 -7.35 28.76
N ALA A 128 -12.78 -7.11 27.98
CA ALA A 128 -12.71 -6.28 26.77
C ALA A 128 -12.19 -4.84 27.02
N SER A 129 -12.31 -4.32 28.24
CA SER A 129 -11.80 -3.00 28.64
C SER A 129 -10.29 -2.99 28.87
N ASN A 130 -9.67 -4.17 29.03
CA ASN A 130 -8.28 -4.34 29.40
C ASN A 130 -7.43 -4.61 28.16
N LYS A 131 -6.87 -3.57 27.55
CA LYS A 131 -6.02 -3.65 26.35
C LYS A 131 -4.57 -3.75 26.80
N TYR A 132 -4.00 -4.95 26.83
CA TYR A 132 -2.69 -5.21 27.42
C TYR A 132 -1.63 -5.56 26.38
N TRP A 133 -0.39 -5.28 26.75
CA TRP A 133 0.82 -5.77 26.13
C TRP A 133 1.72 -6.45 27.17
N ALA A 134 2.67 -7.25 26.73
CA ALA A 134 3.64 -7.91 27.60
C ALA A 134 4.98 -8.16 26.89
N TYR A 135 6.06 -8.15 27.67
CA TYR A 135 7.39 -8.53 27.18
C TYR A 135 7.46 -10.02 26.94
N VAL A 136 8.09 -10.45 25.86
CA VAL A 136 8.23 -11.88 25.59
C VAL A 136 8.96 -12.59 26.73
N ASN A 137 8.34 -13.64 27.27
CA ASN A 137 8.81 -14.39 28.45
C ASN A 137 9.07 -13.50 29.68
N GLY A 138 8.30 -12.42 29.83
CA GLY A 138 8.41 -11.48 30.94
C GLY A 138 9.70 -10.66 30.98
N ASN A 139 10.53 -10.69 29.94
CA ASN A 139 11.86 -10.06 29.92
C ASN A 139 11.94 -8.95 28.86
N SER A 140 12.16 -7.71 29.31
CA SER A 140 12.25 -6.54 28.43
C SER A 140 13.42 -6.58 27.44
N ALA A 141 14.49 -7.33 27.73
CA ALA A 141 15.59 -7.52 26.79
C ALA A 141 15.16 -8.21 25.48
N ASN A 142 14.05 -8.96 25.52
CA ASN A 142 13.52 -9.66 24.35
C ASN A 142 12.80 -8.73 23.35
N THR A 143 12.44 -7.50 23.74
CA THR A 143 11.66 -6.58 22.89
C THR A 143 12.36 -6.23 21.59
N ALA A 144 13.68 -6.05 21.61
CA ALA A 144 14.45 -5.72 20.41
C ALA A 144 14.39 -6.83 19.35
N THR A 145 14.31 -8.09 19.78
CA THR A 145 14.30 -9.26 18.89
C THR A 145 12.88 -9.66 18.50
N TYR A 146 12.00 -9.80 19.48
CA TYR A 146 10.70 -10.47 19.28
C TYR A 146 9.51 -9.50 19.22
N GLY A 147 9.72 -8.24 19.54
CA GLY A 147 8.65 -7.26 19.75
C GLY A 147 7.91 -7.51 21.07
N LEU A 148 6.62 -7.17 21.09
CA LEU A 148 5.73 -7.37 22.24
C LEU A 148 4.60 -8.35 21.90
N LEU A 149 4.04 -8.95 22.94
CA LEU A 149 2.80 -9.72 22.85
C LEU A 149 1.64 -8.85 23.28
N TYR A 150 0.50 -8.97 22.62
CA TYR A 150 -0.71 -8.21 22.89
C TYR A 150 -1.85 -9.14 23.18
N ASN A 151 -2.73 -8.76 24.09
CA ASN A 151 -4.02 -9.45 24.17
C ASN A 151 -4.92 -9.01 23.02
N GLN A 152 -5.94 -9.82 22.73
CA GLN A 152 -6.74 -9.60 21.54
C GLN A 152 -7.64 -8.35 21.64
N TYR A 153 -7.95 -7.91 22.86
CA TYR A 153 -8.66 -6.67 23.13
C TYR A 153 -7.86 -5.42 22.71
N ALA A 154 -6.53 -5.46 22.80
CA ALA A 154 -5.65 -4.42 22.27
C ALA A 154 -5.64 -4.38 20.73
N VAL A 155 -5.94 -5.50 20.08
CA VAL A 155 -5.89 -5.65 18.63
C VAL A 155 -7.19 -5.23 17.96
N THR A 156 -8.34 -5.57 18.56
CA THR A 156 -9.66 -5.41 17.94
C THR A 156 -10.40 -4.13 18.32
N GLY A 157 -9.87 -3.35 19.27
CA GLY A 157 -10.39 -2.02 19.61
C GLY A 157 -11.90 -1.99 19.86
N SER A 158 -12.37 -2.47 21.03
CA SER A 158 -13.78 -2.39 21.50
C SER A 158 -14.85 -2.80 20.47
N THR A 159 -15.29 -4.05 20.59
CA THR A 159 -16.61 -4.62 20.23
C THR A 159 -17.44 -3.94 19.13
N SER A 160 -17.71 -4.73 18.09
CA SER A 160 -18.88 -4.63 17.20
C SER A 160 -19.11 -3.30 16.48
N GLY A 161 -18.66 -3.24 15.22
CA GLY A 161 -19.13 -2.25 14.25
C GLY A 161 -18.16 -1.09 14.02
N ALA A 162 -17.34 -1.21 12.97
CA ALA A 162 -16.88 -0.20 12.02
C ALA A 162 -16.58 1.26 12.43
N THR A 163 -16.47 1.65 13.71
CA THR A 163 -16.26 3.07 14.07
C THR A 163 -15.57 3.26 15.43
N ALA A 164 -14.35 2.76 15.58
CA ALA A 164 -13.43 3.26 16.59
C ALA A 164 -12.01 3.27 16.02
N SER A 165 -11.48 4.47 15.78
CA SER A 165 -10.19 4.77 15.13
C SER A 165 -8.96 4.38 15.95
N VAL A 166 -9.03 3.31 16.74
CA VAL A 166 -7.94 2.85 17.61
C VAL A 166 -7.15 1.77 16.86
N ASN A 167 -6.17 2.21 16.07
CA ASN A 167 -5.22 1.32 15.41
C ASN A 167 -3.97 1.16 16.26
N LEU A 168 -3.60 -0.10 16.51
CA LEU A 168 -2.34 -0.45 17.18
C LEU A 168 -1.13 -0.27 16.23
N CYS A 169 -1.35 -0.42 14.92
CA CYS A 169 -0.32 -0.27 13.89
C CYS A 169 -0.04 1.20 13.54
N PRO A 170 1.15 1.52 12.99
CA PRO A 170 1.47 2.85 12.46
C PRO A 170 0.46 3.37 11.43
N ALA A 171 0.45 4.68 11.22
CA ALA A 171 -0.39 5.33 10.22
C ALA A 171 -0.22 4.70 8.82
N GLY A 172 -1.34 4.34 8.17
CA GLY A 172 -1.35 3.68 6.87
C GLY A 172 -0.99 2.19 6.90
N TRP A 173 -0.80 1.61 8.08
CA TRP A 173 -0.68 0.18 8.34
C TRP A 173 -1.86 -0.28 9.19
N ARG A 174 -2.15 -1.57 9.15
CA ARG A 174 -3.23 -2.15 9.96
C ARG A 174 -2.87 -3.55 10.43
N VAL A 175 -3.60 -4.00 11.44
CA VAL A 175 -3.59 -5.40 11.85
C VAL A 175 -4.16 -6.25 10.69
N PRO A 176 -3.59 -7.43 10.41
CA PRO A 176 -4.14 -8.35 9.43
C PRO A 176 -5.53 -8.86 9.77
N THR A 177 -6.37 -8.98 8.76
CA THR A 177 -7.57 -9.82 8.81
C THR A 177 -7.18 -11.27 8.57
N ASP A 178 -8.11 -12.18 8.81
CA ASP A 178 -7.94 -13.58 8.45
C ASP A 178 -7.72 -13.81 6.94
N ALA A 179 -8.43 -13.04 6.10
CA ALA A 179 -8.27 -13.08 4.65
C ALA A 179 -6.86 -12.65 4.21
N ASP A 180 -6.21 -11.73 4.93
CA ASP A 180 -4.86 -11.30 4.60
C ASP A 180 -3.84 -12.42 4.82
N PHE A 181 -3.94 -13.15 5.92
CA PHE A 181 -3.07 -14.31 6.17
C PHE A 181 -3.39 -15.47 5.24
N THR A 182 -4.65 -15.67 4.88
CA THR A 182 -5.05 -16.63 3.85
C THR A 182 -4.41 -16.28 2.50
N GLN A 183 -4.44 -15.00 2.09
CA GLN A 183 -3.80 -14.55 0.86
C GLN A 183 -2.27 -14.72 0.91
N LEU A 184 -1.63 -14.41 2.04
CA LEU A 184 -0.20 -14.63 2.25
C LEU A 184 0.16 -16.11 2.10
N ASN A 185 -0.59 -16.99 2.79
CA ASN A 185 -0.37 -18.43 2.76
C ASN A 185 -0.55 -18.99 1.34
N THR A 186 -1.61 -18.60 0.64
CA THR A 186 -1.86 -19.00 -0.76
C THR A 186 -0.76 -18.50 -1.70
N SER A 187 -0.32 -17.24 -1.54
CA SER A 187 0.74 -16.66 -2.39
C SER A 187 2.06 -17.41 -2.25
N LEU A 188 2.41 -17.82 -1.02
CA LEU A 188 3.62 -18.60 -0.76
C LEU A 188 3.47 -20.07 -1.19
N GLY A 189 2.28 -20.65 -1.03
CA GLY A 189 2.00 -22.01 -1.48
C GLY A 189 2.12 -22.15 -3.00
N ALA A 190 1.71 -21.13 -3.75
CA ALA A 190 1.82 -21.10 -5.21
C ALA A 190 3.28 -21.07 -5.72
N LEU A 191 4.25 -20.67 -4.89
CA LEU A 191 5.68 -20.71 -5.23
C LEU A 191 6.30 -22.11 -5.03
N GLY A 192 5.55 -23.06 -4.48
CA GLY A 192 6.01 -24.40 -4.14
C GLY A 192 6.73 -24.46 -2.78
N GLY A 193 6.83 -25.67 -2.21
CA GLY A 193 7.39 -25.90 -0.88
C GLY A 193 6.43 -25.58 0.27
N SER A 194 6.89 -25.77 1.50
CA SER A 194 6.04 -25.62 2.70
C SER A 194 6.04 -24.17 3.19
N THR A 195 4.87 -23.53 3.25
CA THR A 195 4.72 -22.10 3.55
C THR A 195 5.31 -21.70 4.90
N GLY A 196 5.11 -22.51 5.94
CA GLY A 196 5.69 -22.28 7.25
C GLY A 196 7.23 -22.31 7.23
N THR A 197 7.84 -23.24 6.49
CA THR A 197 9.31 -23.27 6.30
C THR A 197 9.81 -22.01 5.60
N GLN A 198 9.10 -21.51 4.59
CA GLN A 198 9.46 -20.27 3.88
C GLN A 198 9.33 -19.01 4.76
N MET A 199 8.44 -19.04 5.78
CA MET A 199 8.15 -17.89 6.65
C MET A 199 8.99 -17.85 7.92
N LYS A 200 9.32 -19.01 8.51
CA LYS A 200 10.13 -19.10 9.72
C LYS A 200 11.51 -18.48 9.50
N SER A 201 12.00 -17.75 10.51
CA SER A 201 13.38 -17.25 10.56
C SER A 201 14.40 -18.38 10.45
N THR A 202 15.61 -18.04 10.00
CA THR A 202 16.74 -18.98 9.86
C THR A 202 17.36 -19.38 11.20
N THR A 203 16.97 -18.72 12.29
CA THR A 203 17.49 -18.94 13.65
C THR A 203 16.37 -18.83 14.69
N LEU A 204 16.69 -19.17 15.95
CA LEU A 204 15.86 -19.02 17.16
C LEU A 204 14.73 -20.05 17.36
N TRP A 205 14.46 -20.93 16.39
CA TRP A 205 13.52 -22.03 16.56
C TRP A 205 14.19 -23.22 17.24
N ALA A 206 13.47 -23.83 18.18
CA ALA A 206 13.93 -25.01 18.91
C ALA A 206 14.16 -26.21 17.99
N SER A 207 14.97 -27.17 18.44
CA SER A 207 15.14 -28.50 17.83
C SER A 207 15.47 -28.48 16.33
N ASN A 208 16.30 -27.52 15.89
CA ASN A 208 16.63 -27.29 14.47
C ASN A 208 15.40 -27.03 13.58
N GLY A 209 14.29 -26.56 14.17
CA GLY A 209 13.04 -26.25 13.48
C GLY A 209 13.05 -24.94 12.69
N ASN A 210 14.24 -24.38 12.42
CA ASN A 210 14.41 -23.14 11.68
C ASN A 210 13.84 -23.25 10.27
N GLY A 211 13.35 -22.13 9.75
CA GLY A 211 12.94 -22.02 8.35
C GLY A 211 14.07 -21.60 7.43
N THR A 212 13.73 -21.45 6.15
CA THR A 212 14.63 -20.85 5.16
C THR A 212 14.51 -19.33 5.13
N ASN A 213 13.42 -18.77 5.67
CA ASN A 213 13.03 -17.37 5.55
C ASN A 213 13.05 -16.85 4.08
N SER A 214 12.84 -17.72 3.10
CA SER A 214 12.89 -17.34 1.67
C SER A 214 11.80 -16.34 1.28
N SER A 215 10.71 -16.26 2.06
CA SER A 215 9.66 -15.24 1.90
C SER A 215 10.09 -13.84 2.37
N GLY A 216 11.14 -13.74 3.20
CA GLY A 216 11.51 -12.51 3.90
C GLY A 216 10.54 -12.08 5.01
N PHE A 217 9.50 -12.88 5.30
CA PHE A 217 8.56 -12.61 6.38
C PHE A 217 9.24 -12.55 7.74
N ASN A 218 10.28 -13.37 7.98
CA ASN A 218 11.03 -13.41 9.23
C ASN A 218 10.14 -13.69 10.46
N GLY A 219 9.42 -14.81 10.41
CA GLY A 219 8.57 -15.29 11.49
C GLY A 219 9.41 -15.84 12.64
N LEU A 220 9.32 -15.21 13.81
CA LEU A 220 10.06 -15.57 15.02
C LEU A 220 9.18 -16.39 15.98
N PRO A 221 9.78 -17.15 16.91
CA PRO A 221 9.04 -17.95 17.90
C PRO A 221 9.02 -17.35 19.32
N PRO A 222 8.28 -16.26 19.59
CA PRO A 222 8.18 -15.69 20.94
C PRO A 222 7.35 -16.53 21.91
N GLY A 223 6.68 -17.59 21.45
CA GLY A 223 5.67 -18.27 22.25
C GLY A 223 4.44 -17.40 22.47
N LEU A 224 3.83 -17.54 23.65
CA LEU A 224 2.62 -16.83 24.03
C LEU A 224 2.61 -16.43 25.51
N ARG A 225 1.69 -15.53 25.85
CA ARG A 225 1.20 -15.37 27.23
C ARG A 225 -0.17 -16.04 27.35
N TYR A 226 -0.31 -16.96 28.28
CA TYR A 226 -1.49 -17.83 28.39
C TYR A 226 -2.63 -17.16 29.14
N THR A 227 -3.80 -17.77 29.14
CA THR A 227 -5.00 -17.22 29.79
C THR A 227 -4.90 -17.13 31.32
N ASN A 228 -3.96 -17.84 31.94
CA ASN A 228 -3.62 -17.74 33.37
C ASN A 228 -2.48 -16.72 33.63
N GLY A 229 -1.99 -16.04 32.61
CA GLY A 229 -0.91 -15.06 32.68
C GLY A 229 0.50 -15.63 32.54
N GLU A 230 0.67 -16.95 32.61
CA GLU A 230 1.97 -17.64 32.48
C GLU A 230 2.49 -17.64 31.03
N TRP A 231 3.77 -18.00 30.87
CA TRP A 231 4.47 -18.01 29.58
C TRP A 231 4.64 -19.43 29.06
N TYR A 232 4.34 -19.64 27.78
CA TYR A 232 4.50 -20.96 27.14
C TYR A 232 5.11 -20.83 25.75
N ASP A 233 5.62 -21.95 25.25
CA ASP A 233 6.00 -22.15 23.85
C ASP A 233 7.10 -21.24 23.31
N PHE A 234 7.87 -20.61 24.19
CA PHE A 234 9.03 -19.82 23.80
C PHE A 234 10.00 -20.68 22.97
N SER A 235 10.49 -20.15 21.85
CA SER A 235 11.30 -20.85 20.84
C SER A 235 10.57 -21.95 20.04
N SER A 236 9.33 -22.31 20.40
CA SER A 236 8.57 -23.38 19.75
C SER A 236 7.47 -22.88 18.81
N PHE A 237 6.82 -21.76 19.14
CA PHE A 237 5.71 -21.23 18.35
C PHE A 237 5.83 -19.73 18.10
N GLY A 238 5.34 -19.32 16.93
CA GLY A 238 5.12 -17.92 16.57
C GLY A 238 3.67 -17.68 16.23
N PHE A 239 2.95 -17.02 17.14
CA PHE A 239 1.52 -16.71 16.99
C PHE A 239 1.30 -15.27 16.54
N PHE A 240 0.35 -15.08 15.61
CA PHE A 240 -0.01 -13.79 15.04
C PHE A 240 -1.50 -13.54 15.14
N TRP A 241 -1.89 -12.43 15.76
CA TRP A 241 -3.29 -12.03 15.83
C TRP A 241 -3.86 -11.60 14.48
N THR A 242 -5.14 -11.89 14.30
CA THR A 242 -5.98 -11.23 13.29
C THR A 242 -6.92 -10.22 13.93
N THR A 243 -7.60 -9.42 13.12
CA THR A 243 -8.68 -8.54 13.58
C THR A 243 -9.97 -9.29 13.96
N TYR A 244 -10.09 -10.58 13.65
CA TYR A 244 -11.31 -11.33 13.94
C TYR A 244 -11.29 -11.89 15.37
N SER A 245 -12.48 -11.98 15.99
CA SER A 245 -12.58 -12.37 17.40
C SER A 245 -12.03 -13.77 17.66
N GLY A 246 -10.99 -13.88 18.49
CA GLY A 246 -10.37 -15.14 18.86
C GLY A 246 -9.61 -15.86 17.73
N VAL A 247 -9.48 -15.28 16.54
CA VAL A 247 -8.78 -15.95 15.43
C VAL A 247 -7.33 -15.48 15.34
N ASN A 248 -6.42 -16.45 15.25
CA ASN A 248 -4.99 -16.23 15.10
C ASN A 248 -4.39 -17.22 14.12
N TRP A 249 -3.17 -16.93 13.66
CA TRP A 249 -2.37 -17.85 12.87
C TRP A 249 -1.09 -18.21 13.60
N ASN A 250 -0.48 -19.35 13.27
CA ASN A 250 0.75 -19.78 13.91
C ASN A 250 1.75 -20.46 12.96
N LEU A 251 3.02 -20.29 13.30
CA LEU A 251 4.14 -21.11 12.88
C LEU A 251 4.58 -22.00 14.06
N ASN A 252 5.11 -23.18 13.78
CA ASN A 252 5.56 -24.16 14.77
C ASN A 252 6.93 -24.72 14.38
N TYR A 253 7.82 -24.95 15.36
CA TYR A 253 9.16 -25.46 15.14
C TYR A 253 9.16 -26.81 14.41
N ASN A 254 8.24 -27.72 14.74
CA ASN A 254 8.16 -29.08 14.17
C ASN A 254 7.13 -29.22 13.03
N ASN A 255 6.52 -28.12 12.58
CA ASN A 255 5.59 -28.13 11.46
C ASN A 255 6.06 -27.16 10.37
N ALA A 256 5.87 -27.56 9.12
CA ALA A 256 6.23 -26.80 7.95
C ALA A 256 5.07 -25.96 7.39
N THR A 257 3.88 -26.04 7.99
CA THR A 257 2.69 -25.28 7.57
C THR A 257 2.49 -24.00 8.38
N PHE A 258 1.68 -23.10 7.82
CA PHE A 258 1.16 -21.91 8.50
C PHE A 258 -0.35 -22.10 8.69
N ASN A 259 -0.80 -22.20 9.95
CA ASN A 259 -2.16 -22.65 10.28
C ASN A 259 -2.97 -21.58 10.99
N GLN A 260 -4.27 -21.55 10.73
CA GLN A 260 -5.25 -20.77 11.48
C GLN A 260 -5.72 -21.57 12.70
N ASN A 261 -5.98 -20.87 13.81
CA ASN A 261 -6.59 -21.42 15.01
C ASN A 261 -7.64 -20.46 15.58
N SER A 262 -8.43 -20.97 16.53
CA SER A 262 -9.33 -20.18 17.36
C SER A 262 -8.92 -20.33 18.83
N ASN A 263 -8.70 -19.20 19.49
CA ASN A 263 -8.20 -19.11 20.86
C ASN A 263 -8.92 -17.99 21.63
N SER A 264 -8.78 -18.01 22.97
CA SER A 264 -9.33 -16.97 23.84
C SER A 264 -8.76 -15.58 23.54
N SER A 265 -9.58 -14.54 23.66
CA SER A 265 -9.14 -13.15 23.54
C SER A 265 -8.15 -12.70 24.62
N VAL A 266 -8.01 -13.48 25.69
CA VAL A 266 -7.07 -13.21 26.80
C VAL A 266 -5.63 -13.63 26.46
N TYR A 267 -5.41 -14.51 25.46
CA TYR A 267 -4.06 -14.90 25.06
C TYR A 267 -3.21 -13.68 24.65
N GLY A 268 -1.90 -13.77 24.83
CA GLY A 268 -0.93 -12.79 24.35
C GLY A 268 -0.18 -13.32 23.14
N PHE A 269 -0.43 -12.76 21.95
CA PHE A 269 0.26 -13.12 20.71
C PHE A 269 0.89 -11.89 20.04
N SER A 270 1.78 -12.14 19.08
CA SER A 270 2.42 -11.06 18.32
C SER A 270 1.43 -10.41 17.35
N VAL A 271 1.72 -9.15 17.01
CA VAL A 271 1.04 -8.44 15.92
C VAL A 271 2.05 -8.13 14.84
N ARG A 272 1.69 -8.41 13.59
CA ARG A 272 2.50 -8.08 12.42
C ARG A 272 1.67 -7.27 11.44
N CYS A 273 1.90 -5.97 11.43
CA CYS A 273 1.09 -5.09 10.63
C CYS A 273 1.35 -5.32 9.14
N LEU A 274 0.30 -5.15 8.36
CA LEU A 274 0.41 -5.11 6.92
C LEU A 274 -0.11 -3.79 6.37
N ARG A 275 0.29 -3.56 5.14
CA ARG A 275 -0.30 -2.59 4.23
C ARG A 275 -0.56 -3.32 2.94
N ASN A 276 -1.82 -3.41 2.55
CA ASN A 276 -2.12 -3.86 1.20
C ASN A 276 -1.51 -2.85 0.22
N LEU A 277 -0.86 -3.35 -0.82
CA LEU A 277 -0.80 -2.54 -2.03
C LEU A 277 -2.28 -2.36 -2.37
N LYS A 278 -2.78 -1.14 -2.26
CA LYS A 278 -4.03 -0.85 -2.91
C LYS A 278 -3.79 -1.26 -4.35
N SER A 279 -4.52 -2.28 -4.77
CA SER A 279 -4.51 -2.75 -6.13
C SER A 279 -4.80 -1.50 -6.95
N PHE A 280 -3.76 -0.92 -7.54
CA PHE A 280 -3.92 -0.14 -8.75
C PHE A 280 -4.32 -1.18 -9.80
N LEU A 281 -5.57 -1.64 -9.72
CA LEU A 281 -6.27 -2.05 -10.92
C LEU A 281 -6.40 -0.76 -11.72
N TYR A 282 -5.44 -0.53 -12.59
CA TYR A 282 -5.64 0.36 -13.72
C TYR A 282 -6.50 -0.41 -14.72
N VAL A 283 -7.76 -0.66 -14.34
CA VAL A 283 -8.83 -0.85 -15.30
C VAL A 283 -9.57 0.47 -15.29
N LYS A 284 -9.63 1.12 -16.45
CA LYS A 284 -10.46 2.30 -16.68
C LYS A 284 -11.73 2.23 -15.83
N ASN A 285 -11.99 3.30 -15.10
CA ASN A 285 -13.18 3.62 -14.30
C ASN A 285 -13.06 3.32 -12.79
N ILE A 286 -12.85 4.42 -12.05
CA ILE A 286 -13.41 4.71 -10.71
C ILE A 286 -13.01 3.75 -9.59
N GLU A 287 -12.12 4.20 -8.68
CA GLU A 287 -12.31 4.15 -7.21
C GLU A 287 -11.14 4.84 -6.46
N VAL A 288 -11.39 5.96 -5.79
CA VAL A 288 -11.63 6.09 -4.33
C VAL A 288 -10.36 5.93 -3.46
N PHE A 289 -9.88 7.07 -2.97
CA PHE A 289 -8.86 7.18 -1.92
C PHE A 289 -9.25 8.33 -0.97
N TYR A 290 -9.95 7.94 0.09
CA TYR A 290 -10.33 8.76 1.23
C TYR A 290 -9.15 9.57 1.81
N MET A 291 -9.30 10.90 1.77
CA MET A 291 -8.81 11.91 2.72
C MET A 291 -9.74 13.14 2.58
N GLU A 292 -9.91 13.98 3.60
CA GLU A 292 -10.92 15.07 3.65
C GLU A 292 -10.90 16.06 2.46
N ASN A 293 -9.86 16.05 1.62
CA ASN A 293 -9.75 16.81 0.36
C ASN A 293 -10.40 16.11 -0.87
N GLU A 294 -10.94 14.89 -0.69
CA GLU A 294 -11.57 14.11 -1.77
C GLU A 294 -12.95 14.66 -2.13
N LYS A 295 -13.69 15.24 -1.18
CA LYS A 295 -15.01 15.84 -1.48
C LYS A 295 -14.87 17.00 -2.47
N LEU A 296 -13.97 17.96 -2.19
CA LEU A 296 -13.74 19.09 -3.10
C LEU A 296 -13.23 18.62 -4.47
N THR A 297 -12.31 17.67 -4.49
CA THR A 297 -11.81 17.09 -5.75
C THR A 297 -12.95 16.43 -6.53
N LYS A 298 -13.74 15.59 -5.88
CA LYS A 298 -14.89 14.91 -6.50
C LYS A 298 -15.93 15.91 -7.00
N ASP A 299 -16.26 16.93 -6.20
CA ASP A 299 -17.20 17.98 -6.55
C ASP A 299 -16.71 18.78 -7.77
N LEU A 300 -15.40 19.05 -7.87
CA LEU A 300 -14.81 19.72 -9.04
C LEU A 300 -14.88 18.86 -10.31
N PHE A 301 -14.59 17.56 -10.20
CA PHE A 301 -14.71 16.64 -11.34
C PHE A 301 -16.17 16.42 -11.76
N LEU A 302 -17.10 16.32 -10.79
CA LEU A 302 -18.54 16.23 -11.07
C LEU A 302 -19.07 17.51 -11.71
N ALA A 303 -18.73 18.67 -11.16
CA ALA A 303 -19.11 19.97 -11.72
C ALA A 303 -18.55 20.16 -13.14
N TYR A 304 -17.31 19.72 -13.40
CA TYR A 304 -16.75 19.70 -14.74
C TYR A 304 -17.54 18.79 -15.68
N TYR A 305 -17.84 17.56 -15.26
CA TYR A 305 -18.60 16.60 -16.04
C TYR A 305 -20.01 17.11 -16.39
N GLU A 306 -20.73 17.66 -15.41
CA GLU A 306 -22.04 18.29 -15.59
C GLU A 306 -21.99 19.48 -16.55
N CYS A 307 -20.96 20.33 -16.44
CA CYS A 307 -20.73 21.42 -17.38
C CYS A 307 -20.48 20.90 -18.81
N ARG A 308 -19.66 19.84 -18.95
CA ARG A 308 -19.30 19.25 -20.24
C ARG A 308 -20.45 18.54 -20.93
N GLN A 309 -21.44 18.03 -20.20
CA GLN A 309 -22.65 17.43 -20.78
C GLN A 309 -23.32 18.39 -21.79
N ASN A 310 -23.35 19.69 -21.46
CA ASN A 310 -24.12 20.71 -22.18
C ASN A 310 -23.28 21.71 -23.03
N LYS A 311 -21.96 21.81 -22.82
CA LYS A 311 -21.09 22.80 -23.50
C LYS A 311 -19.90 22.15 -24.23
N ARG A 312 -20.16 21.53 -25.40
CA ARG A 312 -19.18 20.64 -26.06
C ARG A 312 -18.17 21.28 -27.00
N ASN A 313 -18.38 22.52 -27.47
CA ASN A 313 -17.71 23.00 -28.69
C ASN A 313 -17.05 24.39 -28.60
N THR A 314 -16.82 24.96 -27.42
CA THR A 314 -16.09 26.24 -27.33
C THR A 314 -14.57 26.00 -27.33
N THR A 315 -13.81 26.88 -27.98
CA THR A 315 -12.34 26.80 -28.05
C THR A 315 -11.70 26.72 -26.65
N ASN A 316 -12.25 27.44 -25.67
CA ASN A 316 -11.74 27.42 -24.30
C ASN A 316 -12.04 26.09 -23.59
N ALA A 317 -13.21 25.48 -23.83
CA ALA A 317 -13.53 24.17 -23.28
C ALA A 317 -12.60 23.08 -23.86
N LEU A 318 -12.32 23.12 -25.17
CA LEU A 318 -11.39 22.19 -25.82
C LEU A 318 -9.95 22.36 -25.31
N LYS A 319 -9.51 23.60 -25.10
CA LYS A 319 -8.18 23.90 -24.56
C LYS A 319 -8.02 23.44 -23.11
N PHE A 320 -9.04 23.64 -22.29
CA PHE A 320 -9.08 23.11 -20.93
C PHE A 320 -9.04 21.56 -20.93
N GLU A 321 -9.75 20.94 -21.87
CA GLU A 321 -9.89 19.48 -21.98
C GLU A 321 -8.57 18.76 -22.30
N MET A 322 -7.68 19.40 -23.06
CA MET A 322 -6.34 18.86 -23.39
C MET A 322 -5.55 18.45 -22.13
N ASN A 323 -5.76 19.12 -21.00
CA ASN A 323 -5.12 18.82 -19.73
C ASN A 323 -6.12 18.89 -18.56
N TYR A 324 -7.35 18.39 -18.75
CA TYR A 324 -8.44 18.61 -17.79
C TYR A 324 -8.10 18.15 -16.37
N GLU A 325 -7.43 17.00 -16.21
CA GLU A 325 -7.04 16.48 -14.88
C GLU A 325 -6.08 17.44 -14.18
N SER A 326 -5.04 17.89 -14.88
CA SER A 326 -4.05 18.82 -14.33
C SER A 326 -4.66 20.18 -13.98
N ASN A 327 -5.60 20.65 -14.81
CA ASN A 327 -6.29 21.91 -14.54
C ASN A 327 -7.24 21.80 -13.34
N LEU A 328 -7.99 20.70 -13.21
CA LEU A 328 -8.88 20.45 -12.05
C LEU A 328 -8.09 20.29 -10.74
N PHE A 329 -6.92 19.65 -10.77
CA PHE A 329 -6.06 19.57 -9.59
C PHE A 329 -5.45 20.92 -9.22
N LYS A 330 -5.01 21.70 -10.21
CA LYS A 330 -4.54 23.06 -9.97
C LYS A 330 -5.63 23.94 -9.36
N LEU A 331 -6.86 23.85 -9.89
CA LEU A 331 -8.03 24.55 -9.35
C LEU A 331 -8.33 24.15 -7.90
N ARG A 332 -8.29 22.85 -7.60
CA ARG A 332 -8.43 22.35 -6.23
C ARG A 332 -7.40 22.98 -5.31
N ASP A 333 -6.13 22.99 -5.72
CA ASP A 333 -5.04 23.51 -4.90
C ASP A 333 -5.22 25.03 -4.67
N GLU A 334 -5.59 25.79 -5.72
CA GLU A 334 -5.92 27.22 -5.60
C GLU A 334 -7.11 27.50 -4.66
N LEU A 335 -8.11 26.61 -4.59
CA LEU A 335 -9.25 26.73 -3.68
C LEU A 335 -8.90 26.36 -2.24
N LEU A 336 -8.07 25.33 -2.04
CA LEU A 336 -7.59 24.92 -0.72
C LEU A 336 -6.68 26.00 -0.11
N ASP A 337 -5.80 26.56 -0.93
CA ASP A 337 -4.85 27.61 -0.52
C ASP A 337 -5.51 29.01 -0.48
N ARG A 338 -6.79 29.11 -0.88
CA ARG A 338 -7.57 30.36 -0.98
C ARG A 338 -6.91 31.41 -1.88
N THR A 339 -6.18 30.98 -2.91
CA THR A 339 -5.51 31.83 -3.90
C THR A 339 -6.29 31.94 -5.22
N TYR A 340 -7.46 31.31 -5.32
CA TYR A 340 -8.32 31.34 -6.51
C TYR A 340 -8.85 32.76 -6.80
N GLU A 341 -8.48 33.34 -7.94
CA GLU A 341 -9.01 34.64 -8.40
C GLU A 341 -9.79 34.53 -9.73
N PRO A 342 -11.11 34.84 -9.76
CA PRO A 342 -11.91 34.75 -10.98
C PRO A 342 -11.32 35.57 -12.14
N ARG A 343 -11.23 34.98 -13.33
CA ARG A 343 -10.78 35.70 -14.54
C ARG A 343 -11.90 36.55 -15.13
N ARG A 344 -11.50 37.51 -15.97
CA ARG A 344 -12.41 38.34 -16.77
C ARG A 344 -13.36 37.47 -17.61
N SER A 345 -14.66 37.75 -17.52
CA SER A 345 -15.68 37.15 -18.39
C SER A 345 -15.69 37.84 -19.75
N ILE A 346 -16.07 37.11 -20.80
CA ILE A 346 -16.40 37.69 -22.10
C ILE A 346 -17.91 37.96 -22.17
N ALA A 347 -18.30 39.11 -22.70
CA ALA A 347 -19.70 39.46 -22.96
C ALA A 347 -19.93 39.51 -24.47
N PHE A 348 -20.98 38.85 -24.95
CA PHE A 348 -21.36 38.87 -26.36
C PHE A 348 -22.87 38.68 -26.54
N ILE A 349 -23.43 39.15 -27.66
CA ILE A 349 -24.86 39.05 -27.96
C ILE A 349 -25.09 37.88 -28.92
N VAL A 350 -26.02 37.00 -28.55
CA VAL A 350 -26.53 35.95 -29.45
C VAL A 350 -27.91 36.36 -29.93
N THR A 351 -28.17 36.23 -31.23
CA THR A 351 -29.43 36.69 -31.87
C THR A 351 -30.45 35.57 -32.11
N LYS A 352 -30.07 34.30 -31.92
CA LYS A 352 -30.95 33.12 -32.06
C LYS A 352 -30.82 32.17 -30.85
N PRO A 353 -31.89 31.48 -30.42
CA PRO A 353 -33.27 31.60 -30.89
C PRO A 353 -33.93 32.94 -30.48
N VAL A 354 -33.40 33.63 -29.46
CA VAL A 354 -33.87 34.95 -29.00
C VAL A 354 -32.65 35.82 -28.72
N LYS A 355 -32.73 37.12 -29.07
CA LYS A 355 -31.66 38.08 -28.82
C LYS A 355 -31.39 38.23 -27.32
N ARG A 356 -30.19 37.87 -26.88
CA ARG A 356 -29.77 38.00 -25.48
C ARG A 356 -28.27 38.26 -25.38
N GLU A 357 -27.89 39.03 -24.38
CA GLU A 357 -26.51 39.17 -23.96
C GLU A 357 -26.11 37.95 -23.12
N ILE A 358 -24.91 37.44 -23.36
CA ILE A 358 -24.34 36.28 -22.68
C ILE A 358 -23.00 36.70 -22.09
N PHE A 359 -22.86 36.49 -20.78
CA PHE A 359 -21.59 36.57 -20.08
C PHE A 359 -21.03 35.15 -19.92
N ALA A 360 -19.89 34.88 -20.54
CA ALA A 360 -19.22 33.58 -20.44
C ALA A 360 -17.90 33.73 -19.71
N ALA A 361 -17.74 32.97 -18.62
CA ALA A 361 -16.46 32.82 -17.94
C ALA A 361 -15.55 31.86 -18.72
N ASP A 362 -14.24 32.06 -18.60
CA ASP A 362 -13.23 31.15 -19.13
C ASP A 362 -13.18 29.85 -18.30
N CYS A 363 -13.06 28.70 -18.94
CA CYS A 363 -12.90 27.42 -18.24
C CYS A 363 -11.44 27.30 -17.77
N ARG A 364 -11.23 27.19 -16.45
CA ARG A 364 -9.89 27.07 -15.86
C ARG A 364 -9.76 25.93 -14.87
#